data_AF-A0A9P9W844-F1
#
_entry.id   AF-A0A9P9W844-F1
#
_cell.length_a   1.000
_cell.length_b   1.000
_cell.length_c   1.000
_cell.angle_alpha   90.00
_cell.angle_beta   90.00
_cell.angle_gamma   90.00
#
_symmetry.space_group_name_H-M   'P 1'
#
loop_
_entity.id
_entity.type
_entity.pdbx_description
1 polymer ?
#
loop_
_entity_poly.entity_id
_entity_poly.type
_entity_poly.pdbx_seq_one_letter_code
_entity_poly.pdbx_strand_id
1 'polypeptide(L)'
;MGIYDLEEVSGNNWARWEIDCRTGRSWWDEGYLLPQNLSDASILYVRTTEVPRVVESVQQILHGLYPSESNHTSTPWTVAMRSRADETLLPNTKSCARLAELTRAFARDAANRWNQSDDMRYLSKKLGKWMPGNKALTLDSRPTLSALMDTINATRAHGPSTRLPDEFYDERVREVIDRIVIDEQFRGYGLSRELRILGVGQLMGDIVLKMVDQVEWRMKCDTLGGTAMRSGGPPKLSLLGCHDRTIGVVLASLGCLGDSEQWPPFTSHIIFELFSKRTPGDSDLKEDKRNCLPRNANTSLTSIADQGGLSKLQGIGQRPVTKYTTNEEQTLDEYFVRVKYNDRIMTIPGCRVPGKHFDGDVSLCTLVSIPD
;
A
#
# COMPACT_ATOMS: atom_id res chain seq x y z
N MET A 1 -3.59 -1.66 8.30
CA MET A 1 -3.79 -0.73 7.16
C MET A 1 -3.50 -1.49 5.87
N GLY A 2 -4.34 -1.39 4.85
CA GLY A 2 -4.13 -2.05 3.57
C GLY A 2 -4.08 -1.06 2.41
N ILE A 3 -3.13 -1.24 1.50
CA ILE A 3 -3.02 -0.55 0.22
C ILE A 3 -3.42 -1.53 -0.87
N TYR A 4 -4.38 -1.19 -1.72
CA TYR A 4 -4.93 -2.10 -2.72
C TYR A 4 -4.85 -1.49 -4.12
N ASP A 5 -4.25 -2.20 -5.06
CA ASP A 5 -4.37 -1.89 -6.48
C ASP A 5 -5.61 -2.58 -7.04
N LEU A 6 -6.48 -1.80 -7.66
CA LEU A 6 -7.78 -2.28 -8.05
C LEU A 6 -8.16 -1.81 -9.46
N GLU A 7 -8.45 -2.78 -10.31
CA GLU A 7 -8.88 -2.56 -11.69
C GLU A 7 -10.35 -2.89 -11.94
N GLU A 8 -10.86 -2.37 -13.06
CA GLU A 8 -12.28 -2.42 -13.44
C GLU A 8 -12.77 -3.85 -13.57
N VAL A 9 -13.87 -4.16 -12.87
CA VAL A 9 -14.52 -5.47 -12.91
C VAL A 9 -15.43 -5.50 -14.15
N SER A 10 -14.94 -6.08 -15.25
CA SER A 10 -15.86 -6.45 -16.34
C SER A 10 -16.74 -7.62 -15.89
N GLY A 11 -18.03 -7.61 -16.25
CA GLY A 11 -19.03 -8.57 -15.73
C GLY A 11 -18.77 -10.06 -16.03
N ASN A 12 -17.72 -10.41 -16.77
CA ASN A 12 -17.25 -11.77 -17.01
C ASN A 12 -15.99 -12.13 -16.19
N ASN A 13 -15.34 -11.15 -15.57
CA ASN A 13 -14.21 -11.32 -14.66
C ASN A 13 -14.70 -11.33 -13.21
N TRP A 14 -15.62 -12.27 -12.92
CA TRP A 14 -15.79 -12.83 -11.58
C TRP A 14 -14.54 -13.63 -11.18
N ALA A 15 -13.34 -13.15 -11.55
CA ALA A 15 -12.05 -13.70 -11.17
C ALA A 15 -11.90 -13.45 -9.67
N ARG A 16 -12.64 -14.26 -8.93
CA ARG A 16 -12.33 -14.73 -7.60
C ARG A 16 -12.03 -13.57 -6.66
N TRP A 17 -13.07 -12.81 -6.33
CA TRP A 17 -13.18 -12.14 -5.03
C TRP A 17 -13.27 -13.21 -3.92
N GLU A 18 -12.22 -14.03 -3.82
CA GLU A 18 -11.82 -14.75 -2.63
C GLU A 18 -10.73 -13.89 -1.98
N ILE A 19 -11.07 -12.66 -1.63
CA ILE A 19 -10.50 -12.09 -0.41
C ILE A 19 -11.09 -12.96 0.70
N ASP A 20 -10.42 -14.07 0.94
CA ASP A 20 -10.54 -14.91 2.12
C ASP A 20 -11.93 -15.47 2.49
N CYS A 21 -12.63 -16.07 1.53
CA CYS A 21 -13.63 -17.12 1.84
C CYS A 21 -13.00 -18.53 1.85
N ARG A 22 -11.75 -18.70 1.38
CA ARG A 22 -11.12 -20.03 1.22
C ARG A 22 -10.21 -20.49 2.35
N THR A 23 -9.64 -19.59 3.16
CA THR A 23 -8.78 -20.05 4.27
C THR A 23 -9.54 -20.22 5.58
N GLY A 24 -10.79 -19.73 5.66
CA GLY A 24 -11.57 -19.79 6.90
C GLY A 24 -10.82 -19.19 8.10
N ARG A 25 -9.87 -18.28 7.84
CA ARG A 25 -9.04 -17.57 8.82
C ARG A 25 -9.14 -16.09 8.53
N SER A 26 -10.36 -15.63 8.68
CA SER A 26 -10.71 -14.24 8.50
C SER A 26 -10.10 -13.39 9.61
N TRP A 27 -10.00 -12.08 9.39
CA TRP A 27 -9.73 -11.08 10.43
C TRP A 27 -10.71 -11.15 11.63
N TRP A 28 -11.78 -11.94 11.50
CA TRP A 28 -12.73 -12.29 12.57
C TRP A 28 -12.19 -13.40 13.49
N ASP A 29 -11.34 -14.30 12.99
CA ASP A 29 -10.94 -15.55 13.66
C ASP A 29 -9.64 -15.45 14.46
N GLU A 30 -8.75 -14.50 14.15
CA GLU A 30 -7.50 -14.27 14.91
C GLU A 30 -7.60 -13.16 15.98
N GLY A 31 -8.80 -12.93 16.53
CA GLY A 31 -8.98 -12.12 17.74
C GLY A 31 -9.41 -10.67 17.48
N TYR A 32 -10.65 -10.50 17.02
CA TYR A 32 -11.52 -9.32 17.22
C TYR A 32 -10.97 -7.92 16.89
N LEU A 33 -10.12 -7.75 15.87
CA LEU A 33 -9.73 -6.40 15.43
C LEU A 33 -10.96 -5.60 14.95
N LEU A 34 -11.85 -6.24 14.18
CA LEU A 34 -13.07 -5.64 13.66
C LEU A 34 -14.32 -6.32 14.27
N PRO A 35 -15.39 -5.57 14.56
CA PRO A 35 -16.63 -6.13 15.07
C PRO A 35 -17.39 -6.83 13.96
N GLN A 36 -17.96 -8.02 14.25
CA GLN A 36 -18.73 -8.82 13.29
C GLN A 36 -19.88 -8.03 12.66
N ASN A 37 -20.52 -7.15 13.43
CA ASN A 37 -21.54 -6.23 12.95
C ASN A 37 -21.03 -4.80 13.04
N LEU A 38 -21.08 -4.07 11.92
CA LEU A 38 -20.67 -2.68 11.86
C LEU A 38 -21.82 -1.77 12.32
N SER A 39 -21.70 -1.24 13.53
CA SER A 39 -22.62 -0.21 14.05
C SER A 39 -22.03 1.20 13.97
N ASP A 40 -20.71 1.32 13.88
CA ASP A 40 -19.98 2.59 13.76
C ASP A 40 -18.96 2.53 12.62
N ALA A 41 -19.23 3.27 11.54
CA ALA A 41 -18.34 3.33 10.38
C ALA A 41 -17.00 4.03 10.69
N SER A 42 -16.88 4.80 11.78
CA SER A 42 -15.66 5.55 12.13
C SER A 42 -14.49 4.67 12.54
N ILE A 43 -14.73 3.37 12.79
CA ILE A 43 -13.64 2.39 12.95
C ILE A 43 -12.87 2.14 11.65
N LEU A 44 -13.46 2.54 10.51
CA LEU A 44 -12.88 2.44 9.18
C LEU A 44 -12.46 3.82 8.70
N TYR A 45 -11.28 3.89 8.10
CA TYR A 45 -10.88 5.03 7.30
C TYR A 45 -10.66 4.58 5.88
N VAL A 46 -11.38 5.17 4.93
CA VAL A 46 -11.32 4.79 3.52
C VAL A 46 -10.86 5.98 2.70
N ARG A 47 -9.83 5.77 1.87
CA ARG A 47 -9.37 6.76 0.90
C ARG A 47 -9.06 6.09 -0.43
N THR A 48 -9.37 6.77 -1.53
CA THR A 48 -9.00 6.32 -2.87
C THR A 48 -8.40 7.47 -3.67
N THR A 49 -7.72 7.13 -4.77
CA THR A 49 -7.57 8.11 -5.86
C THR A 49 -8.94 8.39 -6.48
N GLU A 50 -9.06 9.49 -7.22
CA GLU A 50 -10.30 9.85 -7.92
C GLU A 50 -10.58 9.00 -9.18
N VAL A 51 -9.83 7.92 -9.40
CA VAL A 51 -9.98 7.07 -10.58
C VAL A 51 -11.18 6.12 -10.37
N PRO A 52 -12.21 6.12 -11.25
CA PRO A 52 -13.45 5.38 -11.01
C PRO A 52 -13.28 3.91 -10.66
N ARG A 53 -12.44 3.16 -11.40
CA ARG A 53 -12.18 1.74 -11.14
C ARG A 53 -11.63 1.46 -9.73
N VAL A 54 -10.88 2.40 -9.16
CA VAL A 54 -10.33 2.30 -7.81
C VAL A 54 -11.43 2.52 -6.78
N VAL A 55 -12.27 3.52 -7.00
CA VAL A 55 -13.43 3.83 -6.14
C VAL A 55 -14.38 2.64 -6.08
N GLU A 56 -14.80 2.13 -7.25
CA GLU A 56 -15.73 1.01 -7.36
C GLU A 56 -15.19 -0.24 -6.69
N SER A 57 -13.91 -0.54 -6.89
CA SER A 57 -13.32 -1.73 -6.28
C SER A 57 -13.18 -1.63 -4.76
N VAL A 58 -12.86 -0.45 -4.22
CA VAL A 58 -12.88 -0.22 -2.77
C VAL A 58 -14.29 -0.37 -2.22
N GLN A 59 -15.31 0.11 -2.94
CA GLN A 59 -16.70 -0.15 -2.58
C GLN A 59 -16.99 -1.65 -2.56
N GLN A 60 -16.53 -2.44 -3.54
CA GLN A 60 -16.70 -3.90 -3.54
C GLN A 60 -16.03 -4.57 -2.34
N ILE A 61 -14.79 -4.17 -2.00
CA ILE A 61 -14.09 -4.68 -0.80
C ILE A 61 -14.91 -4.43 0.45
N LEU A 62 -15.43 -3.20 0.61
CA LEU A 62 -16.22 -2.85 1.78
C LEU A 62 -17.56 -3.63 1.83
N HIS A 63 -18.19 -3.92 0.69
CA HIS A 63 -19.40 -4.76 0.65
C HIS A 63 -19.11 -6.22 0.99
N GLY A 64 -17.92 -6.72 0.62
CA GLY A 64 -17.45 -8.04 1.05
C GLY A 64 -17.09 -8.10 2.54
N LEU A 65 -16.46 -7.04 3.07
CA LEU A 65 -16.09 -6.95 4.47
C LEU A 65 -17.30 -6.78 5.39
N TYR A 66 -18.26 -5.96 4.97
CA TYR A 66 -19.52 -5.73 5.68
C TYR A 66 -20.72 -5.81 4.73
N PRO A 67 -21.22 -7.03 4.46
CA PRO A 67 -22.47 -7.25 3.75
C PRO A 67 -23.65 -6.54 4.41
N SER A 68 -24.74 -6.33 3.66
CA SER A 68 -25.95 -5.62 4.11
C SER A 68 -26.53 -6.15 5.44
N GLU A 69 -26.36 -7.43 5.70
CA GLU A 69 -26.83 -8.14 6.88
C GLU A 69 -26.02 -7.80 8.14
N SER A 70 -24.74 -7.43 7.97
CA SER A 70 -23.80 -7.09 9.04
C SER A 70 -23.52 -5.59 9.15
N ASN A 71 -23.88 -4.81 8.12
CA ASN A 71 -23.74 -3.37 8.11
C ASN A 71 -25.02 -2.72 8.67
N HIS A 72 -24.98 -2.34 9.94
CA HIS A 72 -26.08 -1.66 10.64
C HIS A 72 -25.89 -0.15 10.73
N THR A 73 -24.96 0.42 9.96
CA THR A 73 -24.75 1.86 9.92
C THR A 73 -25.94 2.55 9.22
N SER A 74 -26.38 3.69 9.74
CA SER A 74 -27.47 4.47 9.15
C SER A 74 -27.01 5.40 8.01
N THR A 75 -25.71 5.45 7.74
CA THR A 75 -25.08 6.39 6.80
C THR A 75 -24.22 5.66 5.78
N PRO A 76 -24.20 6.12 4.51
CA PRO A 76 -23.25 5.61 3.52
C PRO A 76 -21.80 5.75 3.98
N TRP A 77 -20.90 4.92 3.45
CA TRP A 77 -19.48 5.03 3.74
C TRP A 77 -18.89 6.34 3.19
N THR A 78 -18.10 7.00 4.01
CA THR A 78 -17.32 8.16 3.59
C THR A 78 -16.02 7.67 2.94
N VAL A 79 -15.87 7.92 1.63
CA VAL A 79 -14.63 7.66 0.89
C VAL A 79 -13.90 8.98 0.68
N ALA A 80 -12.76 9.14 1.34
CA ALA A 80 -11.92 10.33 1.18
C ALA A 80 -11.20 10.30 -0.16
N MET A 81 -11.13 11.45 -0.82
CA MET A 81 -10.39 11.64 -2.07
C MET A 81 -9.64 12.98 -2.01
N ARG A 82 -8.51 13.06 -2.71
CA ARG A 82 -7.81 14.32 -2.97
C ARG A 82 -7.94 14.69 -4.45
N SER A 83 -7.68 15.96 -4.75
CA SER A 83 -7.54 16.40 -6.14
C SER A 83 -6.36 15.69 -6.80
N ARG A 84 -6.37 15.55 -8.14
CA ARG A 84 -5.18 15.09 -8.88
C ARG A 84 -3.91 15.88 -8.56
N ALA A 85 -4.03 17.16 -8.23
CA ALA A 85 -2.88 18.02 -7.96
C ALA A 85 -2.19 17.64 -6.64
N ASP A 86 -2.98 17.23 -5.64
CA ASP A 86 -2.54 16.98 -4.26
C ASP A 86 -2.46 15.48 -3.91
N GLU A 87 -2.61 14.62 -4.93
CA GLU A 87 -2.66 13.18 -4.72
C GLU A 87 -1.30 12.63 -4.25
N THR A 88 -1.35 11.82 -3.19
CA THR A 88 -0.21 11.17 -2.55
C THR A 88 -0.30 9.64 -2.56
N LEU A 89 -1.42 9.06 -2.99
CA LEU A 89 -1.56 7.62 -3.20
C LEU A 89 -0.87 7.11 -4.46
N LEU A 90 -0.13 7.95 -5.18
CA LEU A 90 0.77 7.56 -6.27
C LEU A 90 1.89 8.60 -6.44
N PRO A 91 3.03 8.23 -7.08
CA PRO A 91 4.07 9.19 -7.44
C PRO A 91 3.56 10.23 -8.45
N ASN A 92 3.27 11.44 -7.96
CA ASN A 92 2.63 12.49 -8.73
C ASN A 92 3.63 13.30 -9.57
N THR A 93 4.10 12.71 -10.66
CA THR A 93 5.04 13.36 -11.60
C THR A 93 4.43 14.56 -12.33
N LYS A 94 3.10 14.74 -12.29
CA LYS A 94 2.44 15.89 -12.93
C LYS A 94 2.55 17.14 -12.06
N SER A 95 2.44 16.99 -10.74
CA SER A 95 2.53 18.10 -9.79
C SER A 95 3.94 18.35 -9.26
N CYS A 96 4.84 17.36 -9.30
CA CYS A 96 6.21 17.48 -8.80
C CYS A 96 7.25 17.43 -9.93
N ALA A 97 7.78 18.60 -10.32
CA ALA A 97 8.74 18.74 -11.41
C ALA A 97 10.05 17.96 -11.17
N ARG A 98 10.56 17.97 -9.94
CA ARG A 98 11.78 17.24 -9.57
C ARG A 98 11.57 15.72 -9.65
N LEU A 99 10.43 15.22 -9.18
CA LEU A 99 10.06 13.82 -9.33
C LEU A 99 9.96 13.42 -10.81
N ALA A 100 9.40 14.28 -11.66
CA ALA A 100 9.31 14.04 -13.11
C ALA A 100 10.69 14.00 -13.79
N GLU A 101 11.62 14.86 -13.36
CA GLU A 101 13.00 14.84 -13.83
C GLU A 101 13.70 13.53 -13.48
N LEU A 102 13.65 13.13 -12.19
CA LEU A 102 14.27 11.90 -11.71
C LEU A 102 13.66 10.66 -12.38
N THR A 103 12.34 10.58 -12.48
CA THR A 103 11.64 9.47 -13.14
C THR A 103 12.08 9.34 -14.60
N ARG A 104 12.18 10.46 -15.34
CA ARG A 104 12.69 10.44 -16.72
C ARG A 104 14.16 10.04 -16.82
N ALA A 105 14.99 10.42 -15.85
CA ALA A 105 16.38 10.02 -15.82
C ALA A 105 16.54 8.50 -15.65
N PHE A 106 15.78 7.89 -14.72
CA PHE A 106 15.77 6.44 -14.54
C PHE A 106 15.17 5.69 -15.73
N ALA A 107 14.10 6.20 -16.34
CA ALA A 107 13.55 5.60 -17.56
C ALA A 107 14.55 5.61 -18.73
N ARG A 108 15.33 6.70 -18.89
CA ARG A 108 16.41 6.75 -19.89
C ARG A 108 17.55 5.78 -19.57
N ASP A 109 17.94 5.64 -18.31
CA ASP A 109 18.94 4.65 -17.88
C ASP A 109 18.49 3.22 -18.23
N ALA A 110 17.23 2.90 -17.93
CA ALA A 110 16.63 1.61 -18.27
C ALA A 110 16.60 1.39 -19.79
N ALA A 111 16.21 2.39 -20.59
CA ALA A 111 16.22 2.29 -22.05
C ALA A 111 17.62 2.02 -22.60
N ASN A 112 18.64 2.73 -22.10
CA ASN A 112 20.04 2.52 -22.49
C ASN A 112 20.52 1.10 -22.14
N ARG A 113 20.11 0.56 -21.01
CA ARG A 113 20.44 -0.80 -20.57
C ARG A 113 19.76 -1.87 -21.42
N TRP A 114 18.44 -1.74 -21.61
CA TRP A 114 17.62 -2.84 -22.12
C TRP A 114 17.41 -2.84 -23.62
N ASN A 115 17.40 -1.67 -24.29
CA ASN A 115 17.06 -1.60 -25.72
C ASN A 115 18.02 -2.43 -26.61
N GLN A 116 19.28 -2.58 -26.19
CA GLN A 116 20.29 -3.36 -26.91
C GLN A 116 20.60 -4.72 -26.26
N SER A 117 19.77 -5.17 -25.32
CA SER A 117 19.93 -6.47 -24.65
C SER A 117 19.48 -7.64 -25.53
N ASP A 118 19.96 -8.86 -25.23
CA ASP A 118 19.46 -10.09 -25.85
C ASP A 118 17.98 -10.33 -25.56
N ASP A 119 17.53 -9.91 -24.39
CA ASP A 119 16.13 -9.99 -23.97
C ASP A 119 15.22 -9.12 -24.85
N MET A 120 15.61 -7.88 -25.13
CA MET A 120 14.85 -7.02 -26.05
C MET A 120 14.91 -7.51 -27.50
N ARG A 121 16.04 -8.10 -27.93
CA ARG A 121 16.14 -8.78 -29.23
C ARG A 121 15.20 -9.98 -29.31
N TYR A 122 15.10 -10.77 -28.25
CA TYR A 122 14.17 -11.90 -28.15
C TYR A 122 12.72 -11.43 -28.29
N LEU A 123 12.33 -10.40 -27.54
CA LEU A 123 10.99 -9.82 -27.63
C LEU A 123 10.69 -9.27 -29.03
N SER A 124 11.63 -8.53 -29.62
CA SER A 124 11.49 -8.01 -30.99
C SER A 124 11.29 -9.12 -32.01
N LYS A 125 12.01 -10.24 -31.88
CA LYS A 125 11.86 -11.41 -32.76
C LYS A 125 10.47 -12.05 -32.64
N LYS A 126 9.94 -12.16 -31.42
CA LYS A 126 8.64 -12.80 -31.14
C LYS A 126 7.47 -11.89 -31.53
N LEU A 127 7.53 -10.63 -31.13
CA LEU A 127 6.38 -9.72 -31.14
C LEU A 127 6.47 -8.60 -32.19
N GLY A 128 7.65 -8.34 -32.76
CA GLY A 128 7.87 -7.20 -33.68
C GLY A 128 6.97 -7.22 -34.92
N LYS A 129 6.59 -8.40 -35.42
CA LYS A 129 5.64 -8.56 -36.55
C LYS A 129 4.22 -8.06 -36.24
N TRP A 130 3.88 -7.93 -34.96
CA TRP A 130 2.59 -7.41 -34.50
C TRP A 130 2.63 -5.92 -34.19
N MET A 131 3.83 -5.31 -34.18
CA MET A 131 4.01 -3.89 -33.89
C MET A 131 3.70 -3.03 -35.12
N PRO A 132 3.23 -1.78 -34.95
CA PRO A 132 2.97 -0.87 -36.06
C PRO A 132 4.17 -0.72 -37.00
N GLY A 133 3.98 -1.07 -38.27
CA GLY A 133 5.04 -1.03 -39.29
C GLY A 133 6.10 -2.11 -39.15
N ASN A 134 5.81 -3.21 -38.45
CA ASN A 134 6.71 -4.35 -38.21
C ASN A 134 8.05 -3.93 -37.60
N LYS A 135 8.03 -2.91 -36.74
CA LYS A 135 9.22 -2.33 -36.12
C LYS A 135 9.72 -3.22 -34.98
N ALA A 136 11.02 -3.17 -34.74
CA ALA A 136 11.62 -3.74 -33.55
C ALA A 136 11.04 -3.09 -32.29
N LEU A 137 10.86 -3.91 -31.26
CA LEU A 137 10.38 -3.46 -29.95
C LEU A 137 11.53 -2.82 -29.20
N THR A 138 11.26 -1.69 -28.55
CA THR A 138 12.16 -1.07 -27.57
C THR A 138 11.35 -0.71 -26.34
N LEU A 139 12.02 -0.40 -25.23
CA LEU A 139 11.34 0.01 -24.00
C LEU A 139 10.41 1.21 -24.24
N ASP A 140 10.91 2.16 -25.04
CA ASP A 140 10.31 3.44 -25.40
C ASP A 140 9.63 3.46 -26.79
N SER A 141 9.36 2.29 -27.37
CA SER A 141 8.65 2.21 -28.66
C SER A 141 7.21 2.72 -28.56
N ARG A 142 6.49 2.76 -29.69
CA ARG A 142 5.05 3.07 -29.71
C ARG A 142 4.28 1.91 -30.37
N PRO A 143 3.55 1.09 -29.59
CA PRO A 143 3.34 1.15 -28.12
C PRO A 143 4.62 0.91 -27.31
N THR A 144 4.66 1.43 -26.07
CA THR A 144 5.78 1.17 -25.14
C THR A 144 5.71 -0.27 -24.62
N LEU A 145 6.81 -0.76 -24.03
CA LEU A 145 6.82 -2.10 -23.46
C LEU A 145 5.80 -2.27 -22.33
N SER A 146 5.66 -1.24 -21.48
CA SER A 146 4.62 -1.19 -20.43
C SER A 146 3.20 -1.22 -21.00
N ALA A 147 2.91 -0.46 -22.05
CA ALA A 147 1.60 -0.49 -22.69
C ALA A 147 1.29 -1.88 -23.31
N LEU A 148 2.32 -2.58 -23.79
CA LEU A 148 2.18 -3.95 -24.26
C LEU A 148 1.89 -4.92 -23.10
N MET A 149 2.60 -4.80 -21.99
CA MET A 149 2.34 -5.54 -20.75
C MET A 149 0.89 -5.35 -20.28
N ASP A 150 0.41 -4.10 -20.23
CA ASP A 150 -0.97 -3.77 -19.86
C ASP A 150 -1.97 -4.47 -20.78
N THR A 151 -1.74 -4.44 -22.10
CA THR A 151 -2.62 -5.09 -23.08
C THR A 151 -2.62 -6.61 -22.90
N ILE A 152 -1.47 -7.22 -22.67
CA ILE A 152 -1.36 -8.67 -22.41
C ILE A 152 -2.12 -9.05 -21.14
N ASN A 153 -1.92 -8.30 -20.05
CA ASN A 153 -2.55 -8.60 -18.76
C ASN A 153 -4.07 -8.35 -18.81
N ALA A 154 -4.52 -7.27 -19.43
CA ALA A 154 -5.94 -7.00 -19.63
C ALA A 154 -6.59 -8.12 -20.46
N THR A 155 -6.05 -8.45 -21.63
CA THR A 155 -6.64 -9.49 -22.50
C THR A 155 -6.58 -10.89 -21.87
N ARG A 156 -5.55 -11.18 -21.06
CA ARG A 156 -5.43 -12.45 -20.32
C ARG A 156 -6.47 -12.55 -19.21
N ALA A 157 -6.75 -11.45 -18.52
CA ALA A 157 -7.76 -11.41 -17.47
C ALA A 157 -9.17 -11.60 -18.05
N HIS A 158 -9.39 -11.16 -19.29
CA HIS A 158 -10.67 -11.30 -20.00
C HIS A 158 -10.81 -12.63 -20.74
N GLY A 159 -12.03 -12.91 -21.19
CA GLY A 159 -12.38 -14.12 -21.93
C GLY A 159 -11.76 -14.23 -23.33
N PRO A 160 -11.96 -15.37 -24.02
CA PRO A 160 -11.31 -15.67 -25.30
C PRO A 160 -11.58 -14.66 -26.43
N SER A 161 -12.64 -13.85 -26.33
CA SER A 161 -12.99 -12.83 -27.33
C SER A 161 -12.00 -11.67 -27.44
N THR A 162 -11.17 -11.44 -26.42
CA THR A 162 -10.17 -10.36 -26.41
C THR A 162 -8.74 -10.87 -26.51
N ARG A 163 -8.54 -12.19 -26.69
CA ARG A 163 -7.20 -12.80 -26.73
C ARG A 163 -6.36 -12.25 -27.88
N LEU A 164 -5.10 -11.99 -27.56
CA LEU A 164 -4.04 -11.74 -28.52
C LEU A 164 -3.54 -13.07 -29.12
N PRO A 165 -2.72 -13.02 -30.18
CA PRO A 165 -1.99 -14.19 -30.66
C PRO A 165 -1.18 -14.90 -29.56
N ASP A 166 -0.99 -16.22 -29.68
CA ASP A 166 -0.39 -17.05 -28.63
C ASP A 166 1.03 -16.62 -28.23
N GLU A 167 1.79 -15.99 -29.13
CA GLU A 167 3.14 -15.53 -28.83
C GLU A 167 3.19 -14.46 -27.74
N PHE A 168 2.09 -13.74 -27.50
CA PHE A 168 1.98 -12.76 -26.42
C PHE A 168 1.82 -13.40 -25.03
N TYR A 169 1.45 -14.68 -24.99
CA TYR A 169 1.25 -15.45 -23.76
C TYR A 169 2.37 -16.46 -23.50
N ASP A 170 3.42 -16.48 -24.33
CA ASP A 170 4.66 -17.22 -24.11
C ASP A 170 5.25 -16.83 -22.74
N GLU A 171 5.53 -17.82 -21.89
CA GLU A 171 5.97 -17.61 -20.51
C GLU A 171 7.24 -16.78 -20.47
N ARG A 172 8.21 -17.08 -21.34
CA ARG A 172 9.47 -16.34 -21.42
C ARG A 172 9.26 -14.91 -21.91
N VAL A 173 8.34 -14.68 -22.86
CA VAL A 173 7.98 -13.32 -23.28
C VAL A 173 7.47 -12.50 -22.10
N ARG A 174 6.53 -13.04 -21.31
CA ARG A 174 5.98 -12.34 -20.15
C ARG A 174 7.01 -12.08 -19.07
N GLU A 175 7.82 -13.07 -18.70
CA GLU A 175 8.90 -12.90 -17.71
C GLU A 175 9.89 -11.79 -18.11
N VAL A 176 10.26 -11.74 -19.39
CA VAL A 176 11.18 -10.74 -19.90
C VAL A 176 10.54 -9.36 -19.88
N ILE A 177 9.27 -9.24 -20.28
CA ILE A 177 8.52 -7.98 -20.21
C ILE A 177 8.46 -7.49 -18.76
N ASP A 178 8.00 -8.32 -17.83
CA ASP A 178 7.85 -7.97 -16.41
C ASP A 178 9.18 -7.46 -15.83
N ARG A 179 10.27 -8.21 -16.02
CA ARG A 179 11.59 -7.82 -15.52
C ARG A 179 12.07 -6.47 -16.06
N ILE A 180 11.91 -6.22 -17.36
CA ILE A 180 12.36 -4.96 -17.98
C ILE A 180 11.50 -3.79 -17.49
N VAL A 181 10.17 -3.96 -17.45
CA VAL A 181 9.24 -2.90 -17.03
C VAL A 181 9.39 -2.61 -15.54
N ILE A 182 9.61 -3.61 -14.69
CA ILE A 182 9.90 -3.42 -13.26
C ILE A 182 11.21 -2.64 -13.07
N ASP A 183 12.27 -2.97 -13.80
CA ASP A 183 13.53 -2.23 -13.74
C ASP A 183 13.32 -0.76 -14.12
N GLU A 184 12.60 -0.49 -15.22
CA GLU A 184 12.27 0.86 -15.66
C GLU A 184 11.48 1.64 -14.60
N GLN A 185 10.43 1.04 -14.04
CA GLN A 185 9.46 1.75 -13.21
C GLN A 185 9.91 1.86 -11.75
N PHE A 186 10.64 0.89 -11.22
CA PHE A 186 10.85 0.73 -9.77
C PHE A 186 12.31 0.74 -9.32
N ARG A 187 13.29 0.41 -10.16
CA ARG A 187 14.71 0.34 -9.74
C ARG A 187 15.20 1.63 -9.08
N GLY A 188 14.78 2.78 -9.59
CA GLY A 188 15.17 4.08 -9.04
C GLY A 188 14.84 4.24 -7.55
N TYR A 189 13.75 3.63 -7.08
CA TYR A 189 13.32 3.72 -5.67
C TYR A 189 14.21 2.92 -4.73
N GLY A 190 14.84 1.84 -5.22
CA GLY A 190 15.88 1.13 -4.47
C GLY A 190 17.19 1.92 -4.34
N LEU A 191 17.46 2.82 -5.29
CA LEU A 191 18.77 3.50 -5.41
C LEU A 191 18.78 4.94 -4.91
N SER A 192 17.72 5.70 -5.13
CA SER A 192 17.68 7.14 -4.86
C SER A 192 16.81 7.48 -3.67
N ARG A 193 17.44 7.98 -2.60
CA ARG A 193 16.73 8.52 -1.44
C ARG A 193 15.81 9.69 -1.83
N GLU A 194 16.28 10.58 -2.71
CA GLU A 194 15.49 11.72 -3.19
C GLU A 194 14.24 11.25 -3.93
N LEU A 195 14.35 10.21 -4.78
CA LEU A 195 13.21 9.66 -5.50
C LEU A 195 12.19 9.05 -4.52
N ARG A 196 12.64 8.33 -3.48
CA ARG A 196 11.75 7.78 -2.45
C ARG A 196 10.98 8.89 -1.73
N ILE A 197 11.68 9.92 -1.26
CA ILE A 197 11.06 11.05 -0.54
C ILE A 197 10.00 11.74 -1.40
N LEU A 198 10.32 12.04 -2.66
CA LEU A 198 9.42 12.77 -3.54
C LEU A 198 8.28 11.90 -4.11
N GLY A 199 8.53 10.60 -4.30
CA GLY A 199 7.59 9.69 -4.96
C GLY A 199 6.60 9.03 -4.01
N VAL A 200 7.06 8.55 -2.85
CA VAL A 200 6.21 7.77 -1.91
C VAL A 200 6.38 8.19 -0.43
N GLY A 201 7.30 9.10 -0.12
CA GLY A 201 7.58 9.52 1.26
C GLY A 201 6.34 10.07 1.98
N GLN A 202 5.48 10.83 1.29
CA GLN A 202 4.23 11.31 1.90
C GLN A 202 3.26 10.17 2.24
N LEU A 203 3.14 9.16 1.37
CA LEU A 203 2.31 7.99 1.64
C LEU A 203 2.84 7.18 2.82
N MET A 204 4.15 6.91 2.84
CA MET A 204 4.78 6.17 3.94
C MET A 204 4.70 6.93 5.26
N GLY A 205 4.92 8.25 5.24
CA GLY A 205 4.72 9.12 6.39
C GLY A 205 3.29 9.09 6.91
N ASP A 206 2.28 9.16 6.03
CA ASP A 206 0.86 9.04 6.42
C ASP A 206 0.55 7.68 7.08
N ILE A 207 1.15 6.59 6.59
CA ILE A 207 0.99 5.23 7.14
C ILE A 207 1.60 5.14 8.54
N VAL A 208 2.85 5.59 8.70
CA VAL A 208 3.56 5.58 9.98
C VAL A 208 2.84 6.48 10.98
N LEU A 209 2.40 7.68 10.57
CA LEU A 209 1.65 8.60 11.41
C LEU A 209 0.37 7.96 11.96
N LYS A 210 -0.39 7.22 11.14
CA LYS A 210 -1.58 6.49 11.61
C LYS A 210 -1.27 5.44 12.67
N MET A 211 -0.12 4.78 12.57
CA MET A 211 0.33 3.83 13.59
C MET A 211 0.72 4.55 14.87
N VAL A 212 1.48 5.64 14.78
CA VAL A 212 1.88 6.44 15.93
C VAL A 212 0.67 7.07 16.63
N ASP A 213 -0.32 7.56 15.88
CA ASP A 213 -1.58 8.09 16.43
C ASP A 213 -2.33 7.01 17.23
N GLN A 214 -2.32 5.75 16.76
CA GLN A 214 -2.91 4.61 17.48
C GLN A 214 -2.16 4.29 18.78
N VAL A 215 -0.84 4.38 18.74
CA VAL A 215 0.02 4.19 19.91
C VAL A 215 -0.24 5.28 20.95
N GLU A 216 -0.25 6.55 20.54
CA GLU A 216 -0.56 7.69 21.44
C GLU A 216 -1.96 7.60 22.03
N TRP A 217 -2.94 7.24 21.21
CA TRP A 217 -4.32 7.07 21.66
C TRP A 217 -4.42 6.03 22.77
N ARG A 218 -3.77 4.87 22.58
CA ARG A 218 -3.75 3.79 23.57
C ARG A 218 -3.16 4.24 24.90
N MET A 219 -2.07 5.00 24.90
CA MET A 219 -1.47 5.53 26.13
C MET A 219 -2.38 6.51 26.87
N LYS A 220 -3.02 7.42 26.14
CA LYS A 220 -3.98 8.37 26.72
C LYS A 220 -5.14 7.62 27.36
N CYS A 221 -5.62 6.57 26.70
CA CYS A 221 -6.63 5.65 27.21
C CYS A 221 -6.23 4.97 28.52
N ASP A 222 -5.02 4.41 28.58
CA ASP A 222 -4.51 3.70 29.77
C ASP A 222 -4.30 4.66 30.95
N THR A 223 -3.83 5.89 30.68
CA THR A 223 -3.55 6.91 31.72
C THR A 223 -4.82 7.53 32.32
N LEU A 224 -5.86 7.75 31.50
CA LEU A 224 -7.11 8.42 31.91
C LEU A 224 -8.16 7.45 32.48
N GLY A 225 -7.80 6.19 32.73
CA GLY A 225 -8.66 5.22 33.42
C GLY A 225 -9.94 4.83 32.67
N GLY A 226 -9.95 4.95 31.33
CA GLY A 226 -11.05 4.54 30.44
C GLY A 226 -12.40 5.28 30.60
N THR A 227 -12.68 5.94 31.72
CA THR A 227 -13.99 6.56 31.99
C THR A 227 -14.16 7.94 31.37
N ALA A 228 -13.07 8.61 30.99
CA ALA A 228 -13.11 9.98 30.47
C ALA A 228 -13.13 10.09 28.94
N MET A 229 -12.68 9.08 28.19
CA MET A 229 -12.46 9.21 26.74
C MET A 229 -13.44 8.36 25.92
N ARG A 230 -14.68 8.85 25.79
CA ARG A 230 -15.78 8.20 25.05
C ARG A 230 -15.87 8.64 23.57
N SER A 231 -14.88 9.37 23.08
CA SER A 231 -14.88 9.94 21.72
C SER A 231 -13.47 10.11 21.16
N GLY A 232 -13.29 9.84 19.86
CA GLY A 232 -12.18 10.36 19.06
C GLY A 232 -10.99 9.44 18.78
N GLY A 233 -11.12 8.12 18.92
CA GLY A 233 -10.03 7.18 18.63
C GLY A 233 -9.68 7.07 17.14
N PRO A 234 -8.43 6.72 16.78
CA PRO A 234 -8.04 6.44 15.40
C PRO A 234 -8.81 5.24 14.82
N PRO A 235 -8.94 5.17 13.49
CA PRO A 235 -9.56 4.03 12.82
C PRO A 235 -8.79 2.73 13.09
N LYS A 236 -9.50 1.64 13.39
CA LYS A 236 -8.90 0.29 13.55
C LYS A 236 -8.42 -0.28 12.21
N LEU A 237 -9.10 0.05 11.11
CA LEU A 237 -8.68 -0.31 9.75
C LEU A 237 -8.66 0.93 8.86
N SER A 238 -7.51 1.15 8.21
CA SER A 238 -7.40 2.09 7.09
C SER A 238 -7.27 1.33 5.77
N LEU A 239 -8.14 1.65 4.80
CA LEU A 239 -8.20 1.08 3.46
C LEU A 239 -7.84 2.17 2.44
N LEU A 240 -6.73 1.96 1.70
CA LEU A 240 -6.25 2.87 0.66
C LEU A 240 -6.37 2.22 -0.72
N GLY A 241 -7.30 2.70 -1.56
CA GLY A 241 -7.39 2.31 -2.96
C GLY A 241 -6.40 3.09 -3.83
N CYS A 242 -5.56 2.39 -4.58
CA CYS A 242 -4.46 2.97 -5.35
C CYS A 242 -4.23 2.23 -6.69
N HIS A 243 -2.98 2.17 -7.14
CA HIS A 243 -2.56 1.60 -8.42
C HIS A 243 -1.40 0.61 -8.23
N ASP A 244 -1.20 -0.26 -9.20
CA ASP A 244 -0.06 -1.17 -9.35
C ASP A 244 1.27 -0.45 -9.09
N ARG A 245 1.42 0.72 -9.69
CA ARG A 245 2.59 1.58 -9.57
C ARG A 245 2.81 2.00 -8.13
N THR A 246 1.75 2.25 -7.36
CA THR A 246 1.85 2.57 -5.93
C THR A 246 2.38 1.39 -5.13
N ILE A 247 1.85 0.19 -5.38
CA ILE A 247 2.31 -1.05 -4.73
C ILE A 247 3.80 -1.27 -5.05
N GLY A 248 4.16 -1.22 -6.33
CA GLY A 248 5.53 -1.44 -6.79
C GLY A 248 6.54 -0.43 -6.20
N VAL A 249 6.20 0.87 -6.17
CA VAL A 249 7.11 1.86 -5.58
C VAL A 249 7.24 1.74 -4.07
N VAL A 250 6.16 1.36 -3.36
CA VAL A 250 6.23 1.08 -1.90
C VAL A 250 7.15 -0.11 -1.66
N LEU A 251 6.94 -1.24 -2.35
CA LEU A 251 7.78 -2.43 -2.20
C LEU A 251 9.24 -2.16 -2.54
N ALA A 252 9.52 -1.44 -3.64
CA ALA A 252 10.87 -1.07 -4.02
C ALA A 252 11.52 -0.13 -3.00
N SER A 253 10.75 0.82 -2.44
CA SER A 253 11.25 1.76 -1.44
C SER A 253 11.58 1.09 -0.11
N LEU A 254 10.82 0.06 0.26
CA LEU A 254 11.08 -0.79 1.43
C LEU A 254 12.20 -1.81 1.21
N GLY A 255 12.74 -1.94 -0.01
CA GLY A 255 13.72 -2.98 -0.35
C GLY A 255 13.11 -4.38 -0.38
N CYS A 256 11.80 -4.47 -0.59
CA CYS A 256 11.00 -5.70 -0.57
C CYS A 256 10.66 -6.23 -1.97
N LEU A 257 11.04 -5.50 -3.03
CA LEU A 257 10.88 -5.96 -4.41
C LEU A 257 12.05 -6.88 -4.76
N GLY A 258 11.80 -8.19 -4.90
CA GLY A 258 12.81 -9.17 -5.26
C GLY A 258 13.21 -9.11 -6.73
N ASP A 259 14.35 -9.70 -7.08
CA ASP A 259 14.87 -9.74 -8.47
C ASP A 259 13.96 -10.52 -9.43
N SER A 260 13.15 -11.44 -8.90
CA SER A 260 12.19 -12.25 -9.64
C SER A 260 10.74 -11.83 -9.37
N GLU A 261 10.51 -10.67 -8.76
CA GLU A 261 9.15 -10.19 -8.52
C GLU A 261 8.47 -9.88 -9.86
N GLN A 262 7.17 -10.17 -9.96
CA GLN A 262 6.36 -9.85 -11.13
C GLN A 262 5.69 -8.49 -10.94
N TRP A 263 5.16 -7.92 -12.03
CA TRP A 263 4.35 -6.72 -11.94
C TRP A 263 3.16 -7.00 -11.00
N PRO A 264 2.78 -6.07 -10.10
CA PRO A 264 1.65 -6.27 -9.21
C PRO A 264 0.39 -6.65 -10.02
N PRO A 265 -0.15 -7.87 -9.88
CA PRO A 265 -1.38 -8.25 -10.57
C PRO A 265 -2.59 -7.49 -10.02
N PHE A 266 -3.71 -7.52 -10.73
CA PHE A 266 -4.97 -6.97 -10.22
C PHE A 266 -5.31 -7.51 -8.85
N THR A 267 -5.93 -6.68 -8.03
CA THR A 267 -6.28 -6.96 -6.63
C THR A 267 -5.10 -7.16 -5.69
N SER A 268 -3.88 -6.79 -6.13
CA SER A 268 -2.71 -6.84 -5.26
C SER A 268 -2.85 -5.91 -4.07
N HIS A 269 -2.29 -6.33 -2.94
CA HIS A 269 -2.38 -5.59 -1.70
C HIS A 269 -1.11 -5.63 -0.86
N ILE A 270 -0.84 -4.53 -0.16
CA ILE A 270 0.14 -4.46 0.92
C ILE A 270 -0.60 -4.25 2.24
N ILE A 271 -0.34 -5.09 3.22
CA ILE A 271 -0.90 -4.99 4.56
C ILE A 271 0.20 -4.57 5.51
N PHE A 272 -0.04 -3.49 6.24
CA PHE A 272 0.74 -3.09 7.40
C PHE A 272 -0.05 -3.36 8.67
N GLU A 273 0.48 -4.21 9.53
CA GLU A 273 -0.15 -4.64 10.78
C GLU A 273 0.66 -4.12 11.96
N LEU A 274 -0.01 -3.49 12.92
CA LEU A 274 0.61 -2.95 14.13
C LEU A 274 0.32 -3.88 15.31
N PHE A 275 1.38 -4.29 16.00
CA PHE A 275 1.36 -5.14 17.18
C PHE A 275 1.91 -4.38 18.38
N SER A 276 1.51 -4.78 19.58
CA SER A 276 2.11 -4.34 20.84
C SER A 276 2.65 -5.55 21.58
N LYS A 277 3.79 -5.41 22.25
CA LYS A 277 4.28 -6.43 23.18
C LYS A 277 3.25 -6.66 24.29
N ARG A 278 3.00 -7.92 24.66
CA ARG A 278 2.21 -8.23 25.85
C ARG A 278 3.01 -7.93 27.11
N THR A 279 2.47 -7.14 28.02
CA THR A 279 3.06 -6.91 29.35
C THR A 279 2.47 -7.88 30.38
N PRO A 280 3.26 -8.32 31.40
CA PRO A 280 2.73 -9.15 32.48
C PRO A 280 1.66 -8.38 33.27
N GLY A 281 0.38 -8.71 33.04
CA GLY A 281 -0.77 -7.97 33.57
C GLY A 281 -1.89 -7.75 32.55
N ASP A 282 -1.57 -7.85 31.26
CA ASP A 282 -2.54 -7.99 30.17
C ASP A 282 -3.18 -9.39 30.30
N SER A 283 -4.17 -9.53 31.20
CA SER A 283 -5.06 -10.69 31.19
C SER A 283 -5.84 -10.73 29.86
N ASP A 284 -6.40 -11.89 29.48
CA ASP A 284 -7.31 -12.06 28.32
C ASP A 284 -8.64 -11.27 28.47
N LEU A 285 -8.55 -10.03 28.93
CA LEU A 285 -9.60 -9.04 28.94
C LEU A 285 -9.92 -8.75 27.48
N LYS A 286 -11.03 -9.35 27.03
CA LYS A 286 -11.77 -8.90 25.85
C LYS A 286 -11.73 -7.38 25.81
N GLU A 287 -11.27 -6.83 24.70
CA GLU A 287 -11.11 -5.39 24.44
C GLU A 287 -12.37 -4.60 24.85
N ASP A 288 -13.55 -5.26 24.82
CA ASP A 288 -14.86 -4.84 25.33
C ASP A 288 -14.89 -4.26 26.76
N LYS A 289 -13.91 -4.54 27.63
CA LYS A 289 -13.85 -3.98 28.99
C LYS A 289 -12.92 -2.78 29.15
N ARG A 290 -12.10 -2.44 28.16
CA ARG A 290 -11.43 -1.13 28.13
C ARG A 290 -12.45 -0.15 27.53
N ASN A 291 -12.91 0.82 28.31
CA ASN A 291 -13.92 1.82 27.90
C ASN A 291 -13.45 2.81 26.80
N CYS A 292 -12.59 2.38 25.88
CA CYS A 292 -12.06 3.17 24.79
C CYS A 292 -12.79 2.84 23.49
N LEU A 293 -14.03 3.32 23.37
CA LEU A 293 -14.80 3.21 22.13
C LEU A 293 -14.35 4.31 21.15
N PRO A 294 -13.96 3.97 19.92
CA PRO A 294 -13.84 4.97 18.86
C PRO A 294 -15.23 5.55 18.58
N ARG A 295 -15.36 6.88 18.59
CA ARG A 295 -16.51 7.58 18.04
C ARG A 295 -16.07 8.94 17.51
N ASN A 296 -16.28 9.16 16.21
CA ASN A 296 -16.06 10.41 15.49
C ASN A 296 -14.74 11.14 15.77
N ALA A 297 -13.68 10.75 15.06
CA ALA A 297 -12.60 11.65 14.73
C ALA A 297 -12.53 11.81 13.21
N ASN A 298 -12.77 13.02 12.73
CA ASN A 298 -12.29 13.43 11.43
C ASN A 298 -10.77 13.62 11.56
N THR A 299 -10.00 12.53 11.65
CA THR A 299 -8.55 12.60 11.39
C THR A 299 -8.37 12.82 9.90
N SER A 300 -8.65 14.07 9.50
CA SER A 300 -8.36 14.60 8.19
C SER A 300 -6.88 14.43 7.94
N LEU A 301 -6.52 13.97 6.75
CA LEU A 301 -5.15 14.01 6.26
C LEU A 301 -4.75 15.47 6.05
N THR A 302 -4.43 16.19 7.12
CA THR A 302 -3.82 17.49 6.98
C THR A 302 -2.39 17.27 6.50
N SER A 303 -2.11 17.78 5.30
CA SER A 303 -0.76 17.85 4.76
C SER A 303 0.17 18.49 5.78
N ILE A 304 1.38 17.92 5.93
CA ILE A 304 2.47 18.49 6.73
C ILE A 304 2.79 19.95 6.29
N ALA A 305 2.39 20.34 5.07
CA ALA A 305 2.67 21.66 4.51
C ALA A 305 1.70 22.78 4.96
N ASP A 306 0.58 22.49 5.62
CA ASP A 306 -0.52 23.47 5.76
C ASP A 306 -0.70 24.09 7.16
N GLN A 307 0.29 23.96 8.05
CA GLN A 307 0.26 24.60 9.38
C GLN A 307 1.21 25.79 9.49
N GLY A 308 0.86 26.84 8.75
CA GLY A 308 1.30 28.19 9.06
C GLY A 308 0.63 28.69 10.33
N GLY A 309 1.34 28.60 11.46
CA GLY A 309 1.10 29.44 12.64
C GLY A 309 -0.01 28.99 13.58
N LEU A 310 0.32 28.15 14.56
CA LEU A 310 -0.07 28.27 15.97
C LEU A 310 0.55 27.09 16.75
N SER A 311 1.27 27.42 17.82
CA SER A 311 1.96 26.51 18.73
C SER A 311 0.99 25.58 19.50
N LYS A 312 0.43 24.58 18.83
CA LYS A 312 -0.11 23.37 19.48
C LYS A 312 0.98 22.30 19.48
N LEU A 313 1.19 21.66 20.63
CA LEU A 313 2.12 20.53 20.80
C LEU A 313 1.96 19.55 19.64
N GLN A 314 2.99 19.46 18.79
CA GLN A 314 3.05 18.47 17.72
C GLN A 314 3.10 17.08 18.35
N GLY A 315 2.18 16.19 17.96
CA GLY A 315 2.23 14.77 18.34
C GLY A 315 3.54 14.13 17.91
N ILE A 316 3.91 12.99 18.51
CA ILE A 316 5.12 12.23 18.22
C ILE A 316 5.26 11.99 16.72
N GLY A 317 4.18 11.56 16.05
CA GLY A 317 4.21 11.24 14.62
C GLY A 317 4.38 12.43 13.67
N GLN A 318 4.27 13.67 14.16
CA GLN A 318 4.46 14.89 13.35
C GLN A 318 5.91 15.41 13.37
N ARG A 319 6.80 14.73 14.09
CA ARG A 319 8.23 15.06 14.17
C ARG A 319 9.06 13.91 13.56
N PRO A 320 10.21 14.21 12.92
CA PRO A 320 11.18 13.19 12.55
C PRO A 320 11.63 12.39 13.77
N VAL A 321 11.93 11.10 13.58
CA VAL A 321 12.39 10.21 14.67
C VAL A 321 13.60 10.79 15.41
N THR A 322 14.49 11.49 14.72
CA THR A 322 15.67 12.16 15.31
C THR A 322 15.35 13.24 16.35
N LYS A 323 14.08 13.64 16.46
CA LYS A 323 13.59 14.62 17.45
C LYS A 323 12.76 13.98 18.56
N TYR A 324 12.73 12.66 18.66
CA TYR A 324 12.02 11.97 19.73
C TYR A 324 12.86 12.02 21.02
N THR A 325 12.17 12.13 22.15
CA THR A 325 12.80 11.96 23.46
C THR A 325 13.06 10.48 23.72
N THR A 326 14.03 10.17 24.57
CA THR A 326 14.34 8.77 24.95
C THR A 326 13.11 8.00 25.45
N ASN A 327 12.21 8.68 26.17
CA ASN A 327 10.98 8.06 26.65
C ASN A 327 9.98 7.77 25.50
N GLU A 328 9.85 8.68 24.53
CA GLU A 328 9.00 8.47 23.35
C GLU A 328 9.51 7.30 22.49
N GLU A 329 10.83 7.21 22.27
CA GLU A 329 11.47 6.10 21.54
C GLU A 329 11.24 4.75 22.24
N GLN A 330 11.57 4.67 23.54
CA GLN A 330 11.35 3.45 24.34
C GLN A 330 9.90 2.99 24.30
N THR A 331 8.97 3.93 24.26
CA THR A 331 7.56 3.61 24.21
C THR A 331 7.14 3.05 22.86
N LEU A 332 7.65 3.62 21.76
CA LEU A 332 7.39 3.11 20.40
C LEU A 332 8.09 1.77 20.13
N ASP A 333 9.19 1.47 20.82
CA ASP A 333 9.91 0.20 20.72
C ASP A 333 9.12 -1.01 21.27
N GLU A 334 8.08 -0.76 22.08
CA GLU A 334 7.14 -1.80 22.52
C GLU A 334 6.08 -2.14 21.45
N TYR A 335 6.13 -1.48 20.29
CA TYR A 335 5.25 -1.71 19.16
C TYR A 335 6.02 -2.20 17.95
N PHE A 336 5.39 -3.13 17.22
CA PHE A 336 6.00 -3.81 16.09
C PHE A 336 5.11 -3.77 14.87
N VAL A 337 5.72 -3.77 13.69
CA VAL A 337 5.00 -3.74 12.42
C VAL A 337 5.40 -4.92 11.55
N ARG A 338 4.38 -5.61 11.04
CA ARG A 338 4.52 -6.62 10.00
C ARG A 338 4.03 -6.06 8.68
N VAL A 339 4.76 -6.35 7.61
CA VAL A 339 4.34 -6.03 6.25
C VAL A 339 4.07 -7.33 5.48
N LYS A 340 2.92 -7.39 4.81
CA LYS A 340 2.58 -8.48 3.89
C LYS A 340 2.34 -7.91 2.50
N TYR A 341 2.74 -8.65 1.47
CA TYR A 341 2.39 -8.39 0.08
C TYR A 341 1.68 -9.62 -0.48
N ASN A 342 0.43 -9.48 -0.91
CA ASN A 342 -0.42 -10.59 -1.34
C ASN A 342 -0.37 -11.74 -0.32
N ASP A 343 -0.54 -11.38 0.96
CA ASP A 343 -0.50 -12.25 2.15
C ASP A 343 0.85 -12.92 2.46
N ARG A 344 1.85 -12.78 1.59
CA ARG A 344 3.23 -13.19 1.86
C ARG A 344 3.88 -12.21 2.83
N ILE A 345 4.36 -12.73 3.95
CA ILE A 345 5.14 -11.94 4.93
C ILE A 345 6.43 -11.44 4.27
N MET A 346 6.68 -10.14 4.39
CA MET A 346 7.84 -9.46 3.84
C MET A 346 8.89 -9.20 4.92
N THR A 347 10.17 -9.25 4.54
CA THR A 347 11.29 -8.92 5.43
C THR A 347 11.98 -7.65 4.95
N ILE A 348 11.72 -6.54 5.65
CA ILE A 348 12.32 -5.24 5.34
C ILE A 348 13.83 -5.28 5.69
N PRO A 349 14.75 -5.09 4.73
CA PRO A 349 16.18 -5.16 5.00
C PRO A 349 16.66 -4.19 6.10
N GLY A 350 16.06 -3.00 6.18
CA GLY A 350 16.37 -1.98 7.19
C GLY A 350 16.11 -2.40 8.64
N CYS A 351 15.24 -3.40 8.86
CA CYS A 351 14.89 -3.89 10.19
C CYS A 351 15.64 -5.15 10.62
N ARG A 352 16.52 -5.73 9.78
CA ARG A 352 17.19 -7.01 10.08
C ARG A 352 18.26 -6.92 11.18
N VAL A 353 18.68 -5.71 11.53
CA VAL A 353 19.72 -5.48 12.54
C VAL A 353 19.17 -5.87 13.92
N PRO A 354 19.93 -6.60 14.76
CA PRO A 354 19.53 -6.91 16.12
C PRO A 354 19.07 -5.66 16.89
N GLY A 355 17.94 -5.76 17.60
CA GLY A 355 17.31 -4.64 18.30
C GLY A 355 16.30 -3.83 17.47
N LYS A 356 16.17 -4.10 16.17
CA LYS A 356 15.18 -3.46 15.28
C LYS A 356 13.96 -4.32 14.96
N HIS A 357 13.84 -5.46 15.63
CA HIS A 357 12.79 -6.42 15.40
C HIS A 357 12.47 -7.22 16.66
N PHE A 358 11.28 -7.82 16.73
CA PHE A 358 10.81 -8.57 17.89
C PHE A 358 11.58 -9.89 18.07
N ASP A 359 12.29 -10.07 19.18
CA ASP A 359 12.82 -11.36 19.67
C ASP A 359 13.45 -12.30 18.61
N GLY A 360 14.18 -11.76 17.63
CA GLY A 360 14.79 -12.57 16.55
C GLY A 360 13.95 -12.69 15.27
N ASP A 361 12.67 -12.36 15.31
CA ASP A 361 11.76 -12.38 14.14
C ASP A 361 11.96 -11.15 13.27
N VAL A 362 12.81 -11.29 12.26
CA VAL A 362 13.14 -10.24 11.28
C VAL A 362 11.97 -9.76 10.42
N SER A 363 10.81 -10.42 10.49
CA SER A 363 9.58 -9.98 9.80
C SER A 363 8.73 -9.00 10.62
N LEU A 364 9.07 -8.80 11.89
CA LEU A 364 8.34 -7.93 12.82
C LEU A 364 9.24 -6.76 13.25
N CYS A 365 9.27 -5.70 12.45
CA CYS A 365 10.09 -4.50 12.71
C CYS A 365 9.62 -3.76 13.97
N THR A 366 10.50 -3.14 14.76
CA THR A 366 10.05 -2.12 15.72
C THR A 366 9.46 -0.93 14.96
N LEU A 367 8.45 -0.27 15.53
CA LEU A 367 7.79 0.87 14.88
C LEU A 367 8.78 2.02 14.60
N VAL A 368 9.76 2.23 15.49
CA VAL A 368 10.85 3.22 15.33
C VAL A 368 11.80 2.87 14.19
N SER A 369 11.90 1.59 13.84
CA SER A 369 12.85 1.10 12.81
C SER A 369 12.31 1.15 11.39
N ILE A 370 11.01 1.42 11.22
CA ILE A 370 10.45 1.61 9.88
C ILE A 370 11.00 2.92 9.33
N PRO A 371 11.68 2.91 8.18
CA PRO A 371 12.26 4.13 7.63
C PRO A 371 11.18 5.16 7.30
N ASP A 372 11.39 6.41 7.75
CA ASP A 372 10.69 7.61 7.28
C ASP A 372 10.81 7.82 5.75
#